data_AF-A0A812W3Z7-F1
#
_entry.id   AF-A0A812W3Z7-F1
#
_cell.length_a   1.000
_cell.length_b   1.000
_cell.length_c   1.000
_cell.angle_alpha   90.00
_cell.angle_beta   90.00
_cell.angle_gamma   90.00
#
_symmetry.space_group_name_H-M   'P 1'
#
loop_
_entity.id
_entity.type
_entity.pdbx_description
1 polymer ?
#
loop_
_entity_poly.entity_id
_entity_poly.type
_entity_poly.pdbx_seq_one_letter_code
_entity_poly.pdbx_strand_id
1 'polypeptide(L)'
;MLRVRMISGEEVASILLEKFREEPCDVKSLKRRLSQLKDMPPRFRQRLLLRGQTFEDTANLDSAMDLELVLMPFPDVSEAQVNDLAAAAEQGFVNEVESMLRLPQDPNSHDWSGFTALMR
;
A
#
# COMPACT_ATOMS: atom_id res chain seq x y z
N MET A 1 -21.77 1.41 -1.46
CA MET A 1 -20.72 2.32 -2.00
C MET A 1 -19.64 2.42 -0.96
N LEU A 2 -18.38 2.32 -1.35
CA LEU A 2 -17.22 2.58 -0.50
C LEU A 2 -16.84 4.03 -0.68
N ARG A 3 -16.78 4.79 0.41
CA ARG A 3 -16.27 6.16 0.40
C ARG A 3 -14.95 6.17 1.14
N VAL A 4 -13.93 6.73 0.52
CA VAL A 4 -12.59 6.83 1.09
C VAL A 4 -12.28 8.30 1.30
N ARG A 5 -11.96 8.68 2.53
CA ARG A 5 -11.61 10.06 2.91
C ARG A 5 -10.24 10.10 3.60
N MET A 6 -9.48 11.17 3.44
CA MET A 6 -8.31 11.44 4.28
C MET A 6 -8.74 11.80 5.71
N ILE A 7 -7.82 11.72 6.67
CA ILE A 7 -8.05 12.22 8.04
C ILE A 7 -8.34 13.73 8.07
N SER A 8 -7.90 14.48 7.05
CA SER A 8 -8.26 15.89 6.86
C SER A 8 -9.76 16.10 6.54
N GLY A 9 -10.49 15.03 6.19
CA GLY A 9 -11.88 15.08 5.74
C GLY A 9 -12.06 15.18 4.23
N GLU A 10 -10.98 15.31 3.45
CA GLU A 10 -11.02 15.32 1.99
C GLU A 10 -11.49 13.97 1.45
N GLU A 11 -12.48 13.95 0.55
CA GLU A 11 -12.91 12.73 -0.13
C GLU A 11 -11.93 12.39 -1.27
N VAL A 12 -11.31 11.21 -1.18
CA VAL A 12 -10.32 10.71 -2.14
C VAL A 12 -10.98 9.89 -3.23
N ALA A 13 -11.97 9.07 -2.87
CA ALA A 13 -12.65 8.22 -3.81
C ALA A 13 -14.05 7.81 -3.33
N SER A 14 -14.94 7.63 -4.30
CA SER A 14 -16.28 7.08 -4.11
C SER A 14 -16.51 5.96 -5.13
N ILE A 15 -16.62 4.73 -4.65
CA ILE A 15 -16.56 3.52 -5.49
C ILE A 15 -17.80 2.65 -5.25
N LEU A 16 -18.52 2.36 -6.33
CA LEU A 16 -19.63 1.40 -6.30
C LEU A 16 -19.08 -0.02 -6.15
N LEU A 17 -19.67 -0.82 -5.26
CA LEU A 17 -19.28 -2.21 -5.02
C LEU A 17 -19.40 -3.08 -6.28
N GLU A 18 -20.31 -2.71 -7.19
CA GLU A 18 -20.47 -3.38 -8.48
C GLU A 18 -19.21 -3.32 -9.36
N LYS A 19 -18.34 -2.33 -9.14
CA LYS A 19 -17.04 -2.24 -9.83
C LYS A 19 -16.06 -3.33 -9.38
N PHE A 20 -16.38 -4.14 -8.37
CA PHE A 20 -15.63 -5.30 -7.90
C PHE A 20 -16.36 -6.62 -8.21
N ARG A 21 -17.27 -6.68 -9.19
CA ARG A 21 -17.94 -7.96 -9.52
C ARG A 21 -16.99 -9.04 -10.05
N GLU A 22 -15.90 -8.65 -10.70
CA GLU A 22 -14.94 -9.55 -11.35
C GLU A 22 -13.64 -9.74 -10.54
N GLU A 23 -13.46 -9.00 -9.44
CA GLU A 23 -12.28 -9.06 -8.57
C GLU A 23 -12.73 -9.21 -7.12
N PRO A 24 -11.96 -9.86 -6.23
CA PRO A 24 -12.29 -9.84 -4.81
C PRO A 24 -12.43 -8.40 -4.31
N CYS A 25 -13.55 -8.10 -3.64
CA CYS A 25 -13.77 -6.80 -3.03
C CYS A 25 -12.99 -6.73 -1.71
N ASP A 26 -11.66 -6.72 -1.80
CA ASP A 26 -10.77 -6.68 -0.64
C ASP A 26 -10.01 -5.35 -0.56
N VAL A 27 -9.41 -5.14 0.61
CA VAL A 27 -8.60 -3.96 0.93
C VAL A 27 -7.41 -3.83 -0.01
N LYS A 28 -6.77 -4.94 -0.37
CA LYS A 28 -5.65 -4.96 -1.33
C LYS A 28 -6.06 -4.38 -2.68
N SER A 29 -7.20 -4.81 -3.22
CA SER A 29 -7.73 -4.36 -4.50
C SER A 29 -8.17 -2.91 -4.45
N LEU A 30 -8.78 -2.47 -3.34
CA LEU A 30 -9.09 -1.06 -3.12
C LEU A 30 -7.82 -0.18 -3.10
N LYS A 31 -6.81 -0.54 -2.29
CA LYS A 31 -5.54 0.20 -2.23
C LYS A 31 -4.82 0.25 -3.58
N ARG A 32 -4.86 -0.84 -4.35
CA ARG A 32 -4.33 -0.86 -5.74
C ARG A 32 -5.04 0.14 -6.63
N ARG A 33 -6.37 0.23 -6.57
CA ARG A 33 -7.16 1.22 -7.33
C ARG A 33 -6.86 2.65 -6.89
N LEU A 34 -6.75 2.88 -5.59
CA LEU A 34 -6.36 4.19 -5.07
C LEU A 34 -4.96 4.59 -5.53
N SER A 35 -4.01 3.65 -5.63
CA SER A 35 -2.65 3.89 -6.14
C SER A 35 -2.61 4.33 -7.62
N GLN A 36 -3.70 4.10 -8.38
CA GLN A 36 -3.81 4.55 -9.78
C GLN A 36 -4.34 5.99 -9.88
N LEU A 37 -4.81 6.57 -8.78
CA LEU A 37 -5.21 7.97 -8.74
C LEU A 37 -3.97 8.87 -8.74
N LYS A 38 -4.14 10.08 -9.26
CA LYS A 38 -3.07 11.07 -9.27
C LYS A 38 -2.62 11.38 -7.83
N ASP A 39 -1.32 11.53 -7.63
CA ASP A 39 -0.68 11.91 -6.36
C ASP A 39 -0.87 10.89 -5.20
N MET A 40 -1.40 9.70 -5.50
CA MET A 40 -1.56 8.63 -4.53
C MET A 40 -0.35 7.70 -4.49
N PRO A 41 0.26 7.44 -3.31
CA PRO A 41 1.41 6.56 -3.21
C PRO A 41 1.02 5.08 -3.40
N PRO A 42 1.99 4.17 -3.60
CA PRO A 42 1.73 2.73 -3.71
C PRO A 42 0.95 2.15 -2.51
N ARG A 43 0.22 1.04 -2.73
CA ARG A 43 -0.63 0.37 -1.72
C ARG A 43 0.05 0.15 -0.36
N PHE A 44 1.35 -0.07 -0.36
CA PHE A 44 2.17 -0.34 0.82
C PHE A 44 2.25 0.83 1.80
N ARG A 45 2.11 2.05 1.27
CA ARG A 45 2.03 3.29 2.03
C ARG A 45 0.61 3.69 2.39
N GLN A 46 -0.39 2.90 2.02
CA GLN A 46 -1.78 3.19 2.32
C GLN A 46 -2.26 2.36 3.51
N ARG A 47 -2.82 3.01 4.53
CA ARG A 47 -3.55 2.36 5.62
C ARG A 47 -5.00 2.80 5.54
N LEU A 48 -5.88 1.80 5.44
CA LEU A 48 -7.32 2.02 5.47
C LEU A 48 -7.84 1.70 6.86
N LEU A 49 -8.66 2.58 7.40
CA LEU A 49 -9.23 2.46 8.72
C LEU A 49 -10.74 2.60 8.67
N LEU A 50 -11.42 1.92 9.59
CA LEU A 50 -12.83 2.15 9.90
C LEU A 50 -12.92 2.53 11.37
N ARG A 51 -13.32 3.78 11.64
CA ARG A 51 -13.44 4.29 13.02
C ARG A 51 -12.15 4.08 13.82
N GLY A 52 -10.99 4.38 13.21
CA GLY A 52 -9.67 4.20 13.82
C GLY A 52 -9.12 2.77 13.86
N GLN A 53 -9.85 1.75 13.38
CA GLN A 53 -9.32 0.38 13.29
C GLN A 53 -8.75 0.10 11.90
N THR A 54 -7.48 -0.31 11.83
CA THR A 54 -6.79 -0.62 10.57
C THR A 54 -7.27 -1.92 9.95
N PHE A 55 -7.47 -1.91 8.64
CA PHE A 55 -7.81 -3.08 7.84
C PHE A 55 -6.57 -3.72 7.22
N GLU A 56 -6.47 -5.04 7.37
CA GLU A 56 -5.51 -5.88 6.68
C GLU A 56 -5.85 -6.01 5.19
N ASP A 57 -4.84 -6.26 4.36
CA ASP A 57 -4.99 -6.35 2.90
C ASP A 57 -6.00 -7.44 2.47
N THR A 58 -6.17 -8.49 3.27
CA THR A 58 -7.09 -9.62 3.01
C THR A 58 -8.51 -9.39 3.52
N ALA A 59 -8.78 -8.28 4.22
CA ALA A 59 -10.12 -8.02 4.75
C ALA A 59 -11.10 -7.69 3.62
N ASN A 60 -12.30 -8.25 3.70
CA ASN A 60 -13.38 -8.09 2.74
C ASN A 60 -14.12 -6.76 2.97
N LEU A 61 -14.53 -6.13 1.86
CA LEU A 61 -15.25 -4.86 1.76
C LEU A 61 -16.60 -5.08 1.05
N ASP A 62 -17.32 -6.14 1.44
CA ASP A 62 -18.59 -6.59 0.85
C ASP A 62 -19.79 -5.67 1.10
N SER A 63 -19.62 -4.65 1.94
CA SER A 63 -20.67 -3.76 2.40
C SER A 63 -20.31 -2.29 2.20
N ALA A 64 -21.33 -1.45 2.12
CA ALA A 64 -21.13 -0.01 2.01
C ALA A 64 -20.56 0.53 3.32
N MET A 65 -19.44 1.27 3.25
CA MET A 65 -18.78 1.82 4.42
C MET A 65 -17.97 3.07 4.06
N ASP A 66 -17.73 3.87 5.09
CA ASP A 66 -16.86 5.03 5.05
C ASP A 66 -15.51 4.66 5.64
N LEU A 67 -14.47 4.72 4.82
CA LEU A 67 -13.10 4.39 5.16
C LEU A 67 -12.26 5.66 5.28
N GLU A 68 -11.40 5.67 6.28
CA GLU A 68 -10.36 6.67 6.46
C GLU A 68 -9.06 6.16 5.83
N LEU A 69 -8.39 7.01 5.06
CA LEU A 69 -7.11 6.74 4.44
C LEU A 69 -6.02 7.54 5.17
N VAL A 70 -4.99 6.83 5.60
CA VAL A 70 -3.75 7.40 6.13
C VAL A 70 -2.62 7.02 5.20
N LEU A 71 -1.86 8.03 4.75
CA LEU A 71 -0.66 7.84 3.96
C LEU A 71 0.55 7.76 4.89
N MET A 72 1.23 6.62 4.87
CA MET A 72 2.41 6.40 5.68
C MET A 72 3.64 7.05 5.02
N PRO A 73 4.46 7.79 5.78
CA PRO A 73 5.81 8.14 5.34
C PRO A 73 6.67 6.87 5.26
N PHE A 74 7.81 6.98 4.57
CA PHE A 74 8.86 5.98 4.69
C PHE A 74 9.51 6.15 6.08
N PRO A 75 9.69 5.07 6.87
CA PRO A 75 10.41 5.15 8.12
C PRO A 75 11.91 5.28 7.85
N ASP A 76 12.64 5.78 8.84
CA ASP A 76 14.10 5.69 8.84
C ASP A 76 14.49 4.21 8.94
N VAL A 77 15.25 3.73 7.95
CA VAL A 77 15.75 2.36 7.89
C VAL A 77 17.27 2.35 7.88
N SER A 78 17.85 1.28 8.42
CA SER A 78 19.29 1.06 8.39
C SER A 78 19.76 0.69 6.97
N GLU A 79 21.05 0.92 6.69
CA GLU A 79 21.68 0.49 5.43
C GLU A 79 21.52 -1.02 5.19
N ALA A 80 21.61 -1.83 6.25
CA ALA A 80 21.38 -3.26 6.19
C ALA A 80 19.98 -3.59 5.63
N GLN A 81 18.93 -2.92 6.12
CA GLN A 81 17.57 -3.14 5.62
C GLN A 81 17.42 -2.74 4.14
N VAL A 82 18.07 -1.65 3.71
CA VAL A 82 18.07 -1.23 2.30
C VAL A 82 18.72 -2.30 1.43
N ASN A 83 19.86 -2.82 1.86
CA ASN A 83 20.59 -3.88 1.18
C ASN A 83 19.78 -5.19 1.13
N ASP A 84 19.12 -5.56 2.22
CA ASP A 84 18.27 -6.76 2.30
C ASP A 84 17.11 -6.67 1.30
N LEU A 85 16.46 -5.51 1.19
CA LEU A 85 15.38 -5.28 0.23
C LEU A 85 15.87 -5.38 -1.21
N ALA A 86 17.03 -4.78 -1.52
CA ALA A 86 17.63 -4.86 -2.86
C ALA A 86 18.02 -6.30 -3.22
N ALA A 87 18.60 -7.05 -2.27
CA ALA A 87 18.99 -8.45 -2.46
C ALA A 87 17.78 -9.38 -2.64
N ALA A 88 16.72 -9.19 -1.86
CA ALA A 88 15.48 -9.95 -2.00
C ALA A 88 14.81 -9.69 -3.35
N ALA A 89 14.87 -8.44 -3.85
CA ALA A 89 14.38 -8.08 -5.18
C ALA A 89 15.21 -8.75 -6.30
N GLU A 90 16.54 -8.67 -6.22
CA GLU A 90 17.46 -9.30 -7.18
C GLU A 90 17.28 -10.82 -7.26
N GLN A 91 17.01 -11.47 -6.13
CA GLN A 91 16.77 -12.92 -6.07
C GLN A 91 15.34 -13.33 -6.46
N GLY A 92 14.45 -12.37 -6.71
CA GLY A 92 13.05 -12.64 -7.07
C GLY A 92 12.21 -13.16 -5.90
N PHE A 93 12.58 -12.88 -4.65
CA PHE A 93 11.85 -13.31 -3.46
C PHE A 93 10.62 -12.44 -3.18
N VAL A 94 9.59 -12.60 -4.02
CA VAL A 94 8.37 -11.77 -4.03
C VAL A 94 7.71 -11.66 -2.65
N ASN A 95 7.60 -12.75 -1.89
CA ASN A 95 6.96 -12.75 -0.57
C ASN A 95 7.76 -11.94 0.46
N GLU A 96 9.09 -12.01 0.39
CA GLU A 96 9.98 -11.29 1.29
C GLU A 96 9.96 -9.79 0.98
N VAL A 97 10.06 -9.43 -0.30
CA VAL A 97 9.87 -8.05 -0.77
C VAL A 97 8.50 -7.51 -0.34
N GLU A 98 7.42 -8.27 -0.51
CA GLU A 98 6.09 -7.85 -0.07
C GLU A 98 6.03 -7.63 1.46
N SER A 99 6.68 -8.49 2.25
CA SER A 99 6.76 -8.35 3.70
C SER A 99 7.52 -7.08 4.11
N MET A 100 8.69 -6.83 3.50
CA MET A 100 9.50 -5.64 3.76
C MET A 100 8.75 -4.35 3.36
N LEU A 101 8.09 -4.34 2.20
CA LEU A 101 7.30 -3.19 1.76
C LEU A 101 6.07 -2.93 2.63
N ARG A 102 5.54 -3.91 3.37
CA ARG A 102 4.48 -3.64 4.38
C ARG A 102 4.97 -2.75 5.52
N LEU A 103 6.27 -2.66 5.78
CA LEU A 103 6.90 -1.74 6.75
C LEU A 103 7.21 -0.37 6.12
N PRO A 104 6.31 0.12 5.28
CA PRO A 104 6.56 1.01 4.13
C PRO A 104 8.03 1.41 3.94
N GLN A 105 8.94 0.48 3.65
CA GLN A 105 10.33 0.80 3.33
C GLN A 105 10.41 1.45 1.93
N ASP A 106 11.34 2.39 1.72
CA ASP A 106 11.49 3.06 0.41
C ASP A 106 12.23 2.17 -0.60
N PRO A 107 11.56 1.67 -1.65
CA PRO A 107 12.20 0.85 -2.67
C PRO A 107 13.15 1.65 -3.58
N ASN A 108 13.16 2.99 -3.48
CA ASN A 108 14.07 3.88 -4.23
C ASN A 108 15.35 4.23 -3.44
N SER A 109 15.49 3.74 -2.21
CA SER A 109 16.74 3.88 -1.47
C SER A 109 17.85 3.09 -2.16
N HIS A 110 19.05 3.66 -2.20
CA HIS A 110 20.18 3.04 -2.86
C HIS A 110 20.89 2.11 -1.89
N ASP A 111 21.18 0.90 -2.34
CA ASP A 111 22.06 -0.04 -1.66
C ASP A 111 23.52 0.44 -1.70
N TRP A 112 24.39 -0.29 -0.99
CA TRP A 112 25.84 -0.04 -0.96
C TRP A 112 26.53 -0.04 -2.35
N SER A 113 25.91 -0.66 -3.35
CA SER A 113 26.38 -0.72 -4.73
C SER A 113 25.76 0.36 -5.63
N GLY A 114 24.92 1.23 -5.09
CA GLY A 114 24.27 2.33 -5.81
C GLY A 114 23.05 1.91 -6.63
N PHE A 115 22.47 0.74 -6.40
CA PHE A 115 21.24 0.29 -7.06
C PHE A 115 20.05 0.37 -6.11
N THR A 116 18.84 0.52 -6.67
CA THR A 116 17.60 0.47 -5.91
C THR A 116 16.91 -0.87 -6.10
N ALA A 117 15.97 -1.21 -5.21
CA ALA A 117 15.20 -2.44 -5.32
C ALA A 117 14.32 -2.50 -6.59
N LEU A 118 14.08 -1.36 -7.26
CA LEU A 118 13.32 -1.28 -8.51
C LEU A 118 14.18 -1.43 -9.77
N MET A 119 15.51 -1.36 -9.64
CA MET A 119 16.45 -1.45 -10.77
C MET A 119 17.05 -2.86 -10.94
N ARG A 120 16.70 -3.81 -10.07
CA ARG A 120 17.20 -5.18 -10.05
C ARG A 120 16.26 -6.16 -10.77
#